data_AF-A0A7S2E8K5-F1
#
_entry.id   AF-A0A7S2E8K5-F1
#
_cell.length_a   1.000
_cell.length_b   1.000
_cell.length_c   1.000
_cell.angle_alpha   90.00
_cell.angle_beta   90.00
_cell.angle_gamma   90.00
#
_symmetry.space_group_name_H-M   'P 1'
#
loop_
_entity.id
_entity.type
_entity.pdbx_description
1 polymer ?
#
loop_
_entity_poly.entity_id
_entity_poly.type
_entity_poly.pdbx_seq_one_letter_code
_entity_poly.pdbx_strand_id
1 'polypeptide(L)'
;ESYSRAYTQLLRLHCLREIEDANSVLCSSLDGINFSDIASSDLSMGWDWDGRLKNTASEVAGSSVIVNVRLALSRFAAAPDLEGSLWLTMGKRARKDGLNNITENALAHADDAFIRLQSGENMATHSFASLQNEVQMQLAKMKYANGETNSALRMLDEDISDLFGKDVEHLKHKIARLVGIDIVIDVTDPTASTAVELPAGAAEGLGRKVLQATKWMVEGGLKGGAEIMERYRLVQRILPKWERAHFYFAK
;
A
#
# COMPACT_ATOMS: atom_id res chain seq x y z
N GLU A 1 23.91 25.74 21.15
CA GLU A 1 23.19 25.64 19.85
C GLU A 1 22.18 24.50 19.94
N SER A 2 21.00 24.64 19.34
CA SER A 2 19.91 23.66 19.47
C SER A 2 19.87 22.72 18.26
N TYR A 3 19.65 21.44 18.50
CA TYR A 3 19.37 20.41 17.48
C TYR A 3 18.34 20.86 16.45
N SER A 4 17.30 21.60 16.88
CA SER A 4 16.27 22.14 15.99
C SER A 4 16.81 23.09 14.91
N ARG A 5 17.87 23.86 15.19
CA ARG A 5 18.51 24.74 14.19
C ARG A 5 19.40 23.96 13.22
N ALA A 6 20.04 22.89 13.70
CA ALA A 6 20.88 22.03 12.87
C ALA A 6 20.06 21.04 12.03
N TYR A 7 18.79 20.79 12.36
CA TYR A 7 17.97 19.76 11.72
C TYR A 7 17.90 19.88 10.19
N THR A 8 17.73 21.09 9.65
CA THR A 8 17.75 21.30 8.19
C THR A 8 19.09 20.93 7.55
N GLN A 9 20.21 21.17 8.25
CA GLN A 9 21.54 20.78 7.77
C GLN A 9 21.73 19.26 7.86
N LEU A 10 21.24 18.61 8.93
CA LEU A 10 21.26 17.16 9.07
C LEU A 10 20.46 16.46 7.96
N LEU A 11 19.30 17.01 7.58
CA LEU A 11 18.53 16.50 6.44
C LEU A 11 19.30 16.60 5.12
N ARG A 12 20.04 17.70 4.90
CA ARG A 12 20.88 17.85 3.70
C ARG A 12 22.03 16.83 3.69
N LEU A 13 22.69 16.60 4.82
CA LEU A 13 23.72 15.56 4.95
C LEU A 13 23.13 14.17 4.69
N HIS A 14 21.92 13.90 5.18
CA HIS A 14 21.21 12.66 4.87
C HIS A 14 20.98 12.51 3.37
N CYS A 15 20.51 13.54 2.68
CA CYS A 15 20.34 13.50 1.23
C CYS A 15 21.66 13.27 0.48
N LEU A 16 22.77 13.89 0.92
CA LEU A 16 24.09 13.63 0.33
C LEU A 16 24.49 12.17 0.50
N ARG A 17 24.24 11.59 1.67
CA ARG A 17 24.50 10.17 1.90
C ARG A 17 23.72 9.27 0.96
N GLU A 18 22.44 9.56 0.72
CA GLU A 18 21.62 8.79 -0.23
C GLU A 18 22.15 8.87 -1.66
N ILE A 19 22.69 10.03 -2.06
CA ILE A 19 23.30 10.21 -3.38
C ILE A 19 24.63 9.44 -3.47
N GLU A 20 25.46 9.49 -2.43
CA GLU A 20 26.73 8.75 -2.37
C GLU A 20 26.50 7.24 -2.45
N ASP A 21 25.54 6.74 -1.67
CA ASP A 21 25.14 5.33 -1.64
C ASP A 21 24.62 4.91 -3.04
N ALA A 22 23.81 5.75 -3.71
CA ALA A 22 23.29 5.47 -5.05
C ALA A 22 24.34 5.59 -6.17
N ASN A 23 25.34 6.46 -6.01
CA ASN A 23 26.36 6.71 -7.03
C ASN A 23 27.13 5.44 -7.40
N SER A 24 27.43 4.58 -6.42
CA SER A 24 28.11 3.32 -6.70
C SER A 24 27.30 2.43 -7.63
N VAL A 25 25.97 2.45 -7.56
CA VAL A 25 25.10 1.59 -8.38
C VAL A 25 24.76 2.25 -9.72
N LEU A 26 24.53 3.56 -9.73
CA LEU A 26 24.17 4.31 -10.94
C LEU A 26 25.34 4.46 -11.92
N CYS A 27 26.58 4.58 -11.41
CA CYS A 27 27.76 4.81 -12.24
C CYS A 27 28.58 3.55 -12.53
N SER A 28 28.37 2.46 -11.79
CA SER A 28 29.03 1.20 -12.11
C SER A 28 28.12 0.34 -12.98
N SER A 29 28.67 -0.24 -14.04
CA SER A 29 28.00 -1.23 -14.90
C SER A 29 27.90 -2.58 -14.16
N LEU A 30 27.33 -2.59 -12.96
CA LEU A 30 27.09 -3.82 -12.21
C LEU A 30 25.89 -4.53 -12.82
N ASP A 31 26.16 -5.35 -13.84
CA ASP A 31 25.19 -6.22 -14.45
C ASP A 31 24.56 -7.13 -13.39
N GLY A 32 23.25 -6.99 -13.19
CA GLY A 32 22.44 -7.91 -12.39
C GLY A 32 22.08 -7.45 -10.98
N ILE A 33 22.47 -6.25 -10.52
CA ILE A 33 21.94 -5.72 -9.25
C ILE A 33 20.82 -4.72 -9.51
N ASN A 34 19.62 -5.06 -9.09
CA ASN A 34 18.46 -4.20 -9.21
C ASN A 34 18.52 -3.06 -8.17
N PHE A 35 18.34 -1.83 -8.64
CA PHE A 35 18.35 -0.63 -7.79
C PHE A 35 17.28 -0.69 -6.69
N SER A 36 16.08 -1.20 -7.01
CA SER A 36 14.99 -1.28 -6.04
C SER A 36 15.25 -2.30 -4.92
N ASP A 37 15.95 -3.39 -5.23
CA ASP A 37 16.32 -4.41 -4.26
C ASP A 37 17.38 -3.88 -3.27
N ILE A 38 18.39 -3.13 -3.72
CA ILE A 38 19.39 -2.53 -2.82
C ILE A 38 18.73 -1.47 -1.93
N ALA A 39 17.90 -0.62 -2.51
CA ALA A 39 17.26 0.49 -1.80
C ALA A 39 16.36 0.00 -0.65
N SER A 40 15.67 -1.12 -0.85
CA SER A 40 14.77 -1.75 0.12
C SER A 40 15.45 -2.79 1.03
N SER A 41 16.71 -3.14 0.77
CA SER A 41 17.41 -4.17 1.55
C SER A 41 17.89 -3.65 2.91
N ASP A 42 17.59 -4.43 3.95
CA ASP A 42 18.06 -4.22 5.33
C ASP A 42 19.44 -4.88 5.61
N LEU A 43 20.04 -5.50 4.59
CA LEU A 43 21.33 -6.18 4.72
C LEU A 43 22.48 -5.16 4.82
N SER A 44 23.65 -5.59 5.28
CA SER A 44 24.83 -4.72 5.46
C SER A 44 25.28 -3.92 4.22
N MET A 45 24.92 -4.39 3.02
CA MET A 45 25.19 -3.72 1.74
C MET A 45 23.98 -2.98 1.16
N GLY A 46 22.82 -3.12 1.79
CA GLY A 46 21.58 -2.43 1.45
C GLY A 46 21.51 -1.04 2.09
N TRP A 47 20.63 -0.20 1.56
CA TRP A 47 20.51 1.18 2.05
C TRP A 47 19.48 1.32 3.17
N ASP A 48 18.56 0.36 3.34
CA ASP A 48 17.42 0.44 4.27
C ASP A 48 16.75 1.83 4.22
N TRP A 49 16.29 2.21 3.04
CA TRP A 49 15.66 3.52 2.85
C TRP A 49 14.47 3.71 3.79
N ASP A 50 13.68 2.67 4.02
CA ASP A 50 12.49 2.74 4.86
C ASP A 50 12.84 2.92 6.35
N GLY A 51 13.80 2.15 6.88
CA GLY A 51 14.28 2.28 8.25
C GLY A 51 14.95 3.63 8.50
N ARG A 52 15.80 4.09 7.57
CA ARG A 52 16.39 5.43 7.64
C ARG A 52 15.34 6.53 7.65
N LEU A 53 14.29 6.41 6.85
CA LEU A 53 13.21 7.39 6.81
C LEU A 53 12.33 7.35 8.07
N LYS A 54 12.17 6.20 8.73
CA LYS A 54 11.48 6.08 10.02
C LYS A 54 12.22 6.82 11.14
N ASN A 55 13.54 6.97 11.04
CA ASN A 55 14.36 7.71 12.00
C ASN A 55 14.27 9.25 11.84
N THR A 56 13.63 9.72 10.77
CA THR A 56 13.37 11.15 10.57
C THR A 56 12.03 11.56 11.19
N ALA A 57 11.84 12.85 11.47
CA ALA A 57 10.56 13.33 11.97
C ALA A 57 9.40 12.89 11.04
N SER A 58 8.27 12.50 11.63
CA SER A 58 7.10 12.03 10.86
C SER A 58 6.48 13.12 9.99
N GLU A 59 6.81 14.38 10.25
CA GLU A 59 6.34 15.54 9.49
C GLU A 59 6.83 15.52 8.04
N VAL A 60 5.93 15.91 7.13
CA VAL A 60 6.20 16.05 5.70
C VAL A 60 7.31 17.05 5.45
N ALA A 61 7.39 18.14 6.24
CA ALA A 61 8.41 19.17 6.07
C ALA A 61 9.85 18.62 6.21
N GLY A 62 10.08 17.70 7.14
CA GLY A 62 11.39 17.09 7.34
C GLY A 62 11.69 15.93 6.39
N SER A 63 10.68 15.09 6.11
CA SER A 63 10.88 13.88 5.30
C SER A 63 10.79 14.10 3.79
N SER A 64 10.12 15.17 3.34
CA SER A 64 9.94 15.47 1.90
C SER A 64 11.24 15.69 1.14
N VAL A 65 12.24 16.34 1.75
CA VAL A 65 13.52 16.61 1.08
C VAL A 65 14.24 15.30 0.74
N ILE A 66 14.23 14.35 1.68
CA ILE A 66 14.84 13.02 1.50
C ILE A 66 14.06 12.22 0.45
N VAL A 67 12.73 12.19 0.54
CA VAL A 67 11.88 11.50 -0.42
C VAL A 67 12.06 12.05 -1.84
N ASN A 68 12.18 13.38 -1.99
CA ASN A 68 12.43 14.01 -3.29
C ASN A 68 13.78 13.61 -3.90
N VAL A 69 14.83 13.50 -3.09
CA VAL A 69 16.13 12.99 -3.57
C VAL A 69 16.00 11.55 -4.01
N ARG A 70 15.35 10.70 -3.22
CA ARG A 70 15.11 9.29 -3.59
C ARG A 70 14.27 9.14 -4.86
N LEU A 71 13.27 10.00 -5.05
CA LEU A 71 12.46 10.06 -6.28
C LEU A 71 13.30 10.47 -7.50
N ALA A 72 14.23 11.42 -7.34
CA ALA A 72 15.16 11.76 -8.41
C ALA A 72 16.06 10.57 -8.76
N LEU A 73 16.61 9.90 -7.74
CA LEU A 73 17.47 8.72 -7.91
C LEU A 73 16.72 7.54 -8.56
N SER A 74 15.48 7.27 -8.16
CA SER A 74 14.67 6.20 -8.77
C SER A 74 14.37 6.47 -10.24
N ARG A 75 14.17 7.74 -10.62
CA ARG A 75 14.03 8.16 -12.02
C ARG A 75 15.31 7.99 -12.80
N PHE A 76 16.46 8.34 -12.23
CA PHE A 76 17.76 8.09 -12.85
C PHE A 76 18.04 6.60 -13.06
N ALA A 77 17.60 5.76 -12.12
CA ALA A 77 17.71 4.29 -12.21
C ALA A 77 16.65 3.63 -13.10
N ALA A 78 15.72 4.40 -13.68
CA ALA A 78 14.56 3.88 -14.41
C ALA A 78 13.75 2.81 -13.64
N ALA A 79 13.56 3.03 -12.33
CA ALA A 79 12.86 2.11 -11.42
C ALA A 79 11.45 2.63 -11.04
N PRO A 80 10.40 2.34 -11.85
CA PRO A 80 9.05 2.84 -11.62
C PRO A 80 8.33 2.22 -10.41
N ASP A 81 8.69 0.99 -10.04
CA ASP A 81 8.24 0.31 -8.81
C ASP A 81 8.62 1.11 -7.57
N LEU A 82 9.89 1.50 -7.49
CA LEU A 82 10.44 2.29 -6.40
C LEU A 82 9.88 3.70 -6.42
N GLU A 83 9.79 4.34 -7.60
CA GLU A 83 9.15 5.66 -7.76
C GLU A 83 7.71 5.65 -7.19
N GLY A 84 6.90 4.67 -7.58
CA GLY A 84 5.52 4.55 -7.11
C GLY A 84 5.41 4.33 -5.60
N SER A 85 6.28 3.48 -5.04
CA SER A 85 6.32 3.22 -3.59
C SER A 85 6.70 4.46 -2.76
N LEU A 86 7.63 5.29 -3.27
CA LEU A 86 8.05 6.54 -2.65
C LEU A 86 6.93 7.58 -2.68
N TRP A 87 6.24 7.72 -3.82
CA TRP A 87 5.06 8.59 -3.94
C TRP A 87 3.92 8.17 -3.02
N LEU A 88 3.67 6.86 -2.91
CA LEU A 88 2.69 6.33 -1.97
C LEU A 88 3.05 6.67 -0.51
N THR A 89 4.33 6.58 -0.15
CA THR A 89 4.83 6.96 1.18
C THR A 89 4.67 8.46 1.43
N MET A 90 4.98 9.30 0.44
CA MET A 90 4.76 10.75 0.50
C MET A 90 3.28 11.08 0.70
N GLY A 91 2.38 10.46 -0.08
CA GLY A 91 0.92 10.64 0.06
C GLY A 91 0.41 10.20 1.43
N LYS A 92 0.89 9.08 1.97
CA LYS A 92 0.54 8.61 3.32
C LYS A 92 0.93 9.61 4.41
N ARG A 93 2.08 10.26 4.28
CA ARG A 93 2.58 11.28 5.22
C ARG A 93 1.82 12.60 5.07
N ALA A 94 1.67 13.09 3.84
CA ALA A 94 0.89 14.29 3.52
C ALA A 94 -0.54 14.23 4.07
N ARG A 95 -1.19 13.06 3.96
CA ARG A 95 -2.53 12.84 4.50
C ARG A 95 -2.58 12.93 6.01
N LYS A 96 -1.57 12.40 6.72
CA LYS A 96 -1.51 12.47 8.19
C LYS A 96 -1.34 13.90 8.68
N ASP A 97 -0.67 14.73 7.90
CA ASP A 97 -0.44 16.15 8.20
C ASP A 97 -1.60 17.05 7.71
N GLY A 98 -2.64 16.49 7.09
CA GLY A 98 -3.81 17.23 6.58
C GLY A 98 -3.56 18.01 5.29
N LEU A 99 -2.46 17.72 4.56
CA LEU A 99 -2.08 18.40 3.32
C LEU A 99 -2.74 17.71 2.12
N ASN A 100 -4.02 17.99 1.90
CA ASN A 100 -4.85 17.27 0.91
C ASN A 100 -4.34 17.43 -0.53
N ASN A 101 -3.94 18.63 -0.96
CA ASN A 101 -3.44 18.87 -2.32
C ASN A 101 -2.16 18.08 -2.62
N ILE A 102 -1.25 18.00 -1.65
CA ILE A 102 -0.01 17.24 -1.77
C ILE A 102 -0.31 15.74 -1.79
N THR A 103 -1.28 15.31 -0.98
CA THR A 103 -1.74 13.91 -0.95
C THR A 103 -2.29 13.50 -2.31
N GLU A 104 -3.20 14.27 -2.88
CA GLU A 104 -3.82 13.97 -4.17
C GLU A 104 -2.78 13.88 -5.29
N ASN A 105 -1.90 14.88 -5.38
CA ASN A 105 -0.84 14.89 -6.39
C ASN A 105 0.14 13.71 -6.22
N ALA A 106 0.56 13.42 -4.99
CA ALA A 106 1.45 12.29 -4.72
C ALA A 106 0.80 10.94 -5.09
N LEU A 107 -0.49 10.76 -4.78
CA LEU A 107 -1.21 9.53 -5.11
C LEU A 107 -1.44 9.38 -6.63
N ALA A 108 -1.68 10.48 -7.35
CA ALA A 108 -1.78 10.47 -8.81
C ALA A 108 -0.44 10.07 -9.47
N HIS A 109 0.68 10.60 -8.97
CA HIS A 109 2.01 10.19 -9.43
C HIS A 109 2.33 8.72 -9.09
N ALA A 110 1.88 8.23 -7.94
CA ALA A 110 2.03 6.82 -7.58
C ALA A 110 1.27 5.91 -8.56
N ASP A 111 0.01 6.26 -8.87
CA ASP A 111 -0.83 5.52 -9.80
C ASP A 111 -0.20 5.47 -11.21
N ASP A 112 0.25 6.62 -11.73
CA ASP A 112 0.95 6.70 -13.02
C ASP A 112 2.23 5.84 -13.05
N ALA A 113 3.05 5.89 -11.99
CA ALA A 113 4.26 5.09 -11.91
C ALA A 113 3.96 3.59 -11.91
N PHE A 114 2.90 3.16 -11.22
CA PHE A 114 2.47 1.76 -11.23
C PHE A 114 1.87 1.36 -12.59
N ILE A 115 1.11 2.22 -13.26
CA ILE A 115 0.60 1.94 -14.62
C ILE A 115 1.78 1.75 -15.59
N ARG A 116 2.83 2.57 -15.49
CA ARG A 116 4.06 2.41 -16.29
C ARG A 116 4.72 1.06 -16.02
N LEU A 117 4.75 0.61 -14.77
CA LEU A 117 5.25 -0.72 -14.40
C LEU A 117 4.45 -1.85 -15.08
N GLN A 118 3.12 -1.73 -15.16
CA GLN A 118 2.27 -2.75 -15.82
C GLN A 118 2.56 -2.88 -17.31
N SER A 119 2.93 -1.79 -17.97
CA SER A 119 3.31 -1.80 -19.39
C SER A 119 4.69 -2.42 -19.66
N GLY A 120 5.52 -2.60 -18.62
CA GLY A 120 6.80 -3.31 -18.70
C GLY A 120 6.62 -4.81 -18.45
N GLU A 121 7.12 -5.66 -19.34
CA GLU A 121 6.81 -7.10 -19.43
C GLU A 121 7.21 -7.99 -18.23
N ASN A 122 7.70 -7.46 -17.09
CA ASN A 122 8.50 -8.25 -16.14
C ASN A 122 8.10 -8.19 -14.65
N MET A 123 6.84 -7.94 -14.28
CA MET A 123 6.40 -8.13 -12.87
C MET A 123 5.26 -9.11 -12.68
N ALA A 124 5.37 -9.90 -11.60
CA ALA A 124 4.31 -10.73 -11.07
C ALA A 124 3.07 -9.86 -10.78
N THR A 125 1.99 -10.15 -11.49
CA THR A 125 0.69 -9.44 -11.49
C THR A 125 0.15 -9.13 -10.09
N HIS A 126 0.48 -9.96 -9.09
CA HIS A 126 0.00 -9.83 -7.70
C HIS A 126 0.57 -8.64 -6.93
N SER A 127 1.85 -8.29 -7.13
CA SER A 127 2.47 -7.17 -6.41
C SER A 127 1.90 -5.83 -6.90
N PHE A 128 1.69 -5.71 -8.22
CA PHE A 128 1.05 -4.55 -8.84
C PHE A 128 -0.39 -4.34 -8.33
N ALA A 129 -1.23 -5.38 -8.37
CA ALA A 129 -2.62 -5.28 -7.90
C ALA A 129 -2.69 -4.88 -6.41
N SER A 130 -1.78 -5.39 -5.58
CA SER A 130 -1.69 -5.01 -4.17
C SER A 130 -1.32 -3.53 -3.98
N LEU A 131 -0.34 -3.02 -4.75
CA LEU A 131 0.10 -1.63 -4.68
C LEU A 131 -0.99 -0.65 -5.16
N GLN A 132 -1.66 -0.97 -6.26
CA GLN A 132 -2.76 -0.17 -6.77
C GLN A 132 -3.95 -0.12 -5.79
N ASN A 133 -4.27 -1.26 -5.17
CA ASN A 133 -5.27 -1.33 -4.10
C ASN A 133 -4.93 -0.43 -2.90
N GLU A 134 -3.64 -0.32 -2.57
CA GLU A 134 -3.18 0.56 -1.49
C GLU A 134 -3.25 2.05 -1.88
N VAL A 135 -2.96 2.42 -3.13
CA VAL A 135 -3.17 3.79 -3.64
C VAL A 135 -4.64 4.19 -3.54
N GLN A 136 -5.55 3.34 -4.06
CA GLN A 136 -6.99 3.54 -3.97
C GLN A 136 -7.48 3.71 -2.52
N MET A 137 -6.95 2.88 -1.61
CA MET A 137 -7.24 2.98 -0.18
C MET A 137 -6.83 4.34 0.40
N GLN A 138 -5.66 4.87 0.05
CA GLN A 138 -5.23 6.18 0.54
C GLN A 138 -6.04 7.33 -0.10
N LEU A 139 -6.41 7.21 -1.37
CA LEU A 139 -7.28 8.18 -2.06
C LEU A 139 -8.66 8.23 -1.40
N ALA A 140 -9.25 7.08 -1.09
CA ALA A 140 -10.52 7.00 -0.38
C ALA A 140 -10.42 7.66 1.02
N LYS A 141 -9.33 7.41 1.77
CA LYS A 141 -9.11 8.05 3.08
C LYS A 141 -8.99 9.56 2.99
N MET A 142 -8.34 10.07 1.94
CA MET A 142 -8.24 11.50 1.68
C MET A 142 -9.62 12.09 1.38
N LYS A 143 -10.40 11.48 0.47
CA LYS A 143 -11.75 11.95 0.14
C LYS A 143 -12.68 11.95 1.35
N TYR A 144 -12.60 10.93 2.19
CA TYR A 144 -13.36 10.88 3.44
C TYR A 144 -12.98 12.04 4.38
N ALA A 145 -11.68 12.33 4.52
CA ALA A 145 -11.20 13.46 5.32
C ALA A 145 -11.65 14.83 4.76
N ASN A 146 -11.83 14.94 3.44
CA ASN A 146 -12.39 16.12 2.77
C ASN A 146 -13.91 16.27 2.95
N GLY A 147 -14.59 15.30 3.57
CA GLY A 147 -16.05 15.29 3.73
C GLY A 147 -16.82 14.63 2.58
N GLU A 148 -16.15 14.13 1.55
CA GLU A 148 -16.77 13.39 0.43
C GLU A 148 -17.03 11.91 0.80
N THR A 149 -17.82 11.69 1.85
CA THR A 149 -18.03 10.37 2.46
C THR A 149 -18.60 9.34 1.47
N ASN A 150 -19.59 9.72 0.67
CA ASN A 150 -20.22 8.84 -0.32
C ASN A 150 -19.24 8.44 -1.44
N SER A 151 -18.43 9.38 -1.93
CA SER A 151 -17.41 9.11 -2.95
C SER A 151 -16.34 8.16 -2.40
N ALA A 152 -15.87 8.39 -1.18
CA ALA A 152 -14.88 7.56 -0.51
C ALA A 152 -15.40 6.13 -0.27
N LEU A 153 -16.66 5.98 0.16
CA LEU A 153 -17.28 4.68 0.36
C LEU A 153 -17.46 3.93 -0.96
N ARG A 154 -17.93 4.60 -2.01
CA ARG A 154 -18.10 3.99 -3.33
C ARG A 154 -16.78 3.41 -3.86
N MET A 155 -15.67 4.12 -3.66
CA MET A 155 -14.32 3.63 -4.04
C MET A 155 -13.90 2.36 -3.30
N LEU A 156 -14.42 2.10 -2.10
CA LEU A 156 -14.08 0.91 -1.33
C LEU A 156 -15.11 -0.22 -1.51
N ASP A 157 -16.39 0.09 -1.77
CA ASP A 157 -17.51 -0.86 -1.72
C ASP A 157 -17.80 -1.57 -3.05
N GLU A 158 -17.20 -1.13 -4.16
CA GLU A 158 -17.41 -1.66 -5.52
C GLU A 158 -17.17 -3.18 -5.59
N ASP A 159 -16.14 -3.69 -4.92
CA ASP A 159 -15.82 -5.13 -4.89
C ASP A 159 -16.45 -5.91 -3.72
N ILE A 160 -16.95 -5.20 -2.70
CA ILE A 160 -17.35 -5.80 -1.41
C ILE A 160 -18.78 -6.36 -1.48
N SER A 161 -19.68 -5.69 -2.20
CA SER A 161 -21.10 -6.03 -2.26
C SER A 161 -21.35 -7.46 -2.77
N ASP A 162 -20.49 -7.94 -3.65
CA ASP A 162 -20.58 -9.29 -4.21
C ASP A 162 -20.04 -10.40 -3.29
N LEU A 163 -19.49 -10.06 -2.12
CA LEU A 163 -18.86 -10.99 -1.19
C LEU A 163 -19.82 -11.47 -0.09
N PHE A 164 -20.94 -10.79 0.11
CA PHE A 164 -21.93 -11.16 1.11
C PHE A 164 -22.61 -12.50 0.78
N GLY A 165 -22.96 -13.25 1.82
CA GLY A 165 -23.60 -14.57 1.69
C GLY A 165 -22.76 -15.71 1.10
N LYS A 166 -21.50 -15.48 0.70
CA LYS A 166 -20.64 -16.52 0.11
C LYS A 166 -19.89 -17.35 1.16
N ASP A 167 -19.67 -18.61 0.81
CA ASP A 167 -18.88 -19.54 1.62
C ASP A 167 -17.37 -19.23 1.54
N VAL A 168 -16.60 -19.72 2.50
CA VAL A 168 -15.16 -19.44 2.66
C VAL A 168 -14.38 -19.77 1.39
N GLU A 169 -14.64 -20.92 0.75
CA GLU A 169 -13.93 -21.32 -0.47
C GLU A 169 -14.25 -20.42 -1.68
N HIS A 170 -15.49 -19.95 -1.79
CA HIS A 170 -15.89 -18.97 -2.82
C HIS A 170 -15.22 -17.62 -2.59
N LEU A 171 -15.03 -17.24 -1.32
CA LEU A 171 -14.34 -16.03 -0.93
C LEU A 171 -12.85 -16.13 -1.30
N LYS A 172 -12.20 -17.28 -1.06
CA LYS A 172 -10.81 -17.50 -1.48
C LYS A 172 -10.65 -17.41 -2.98
N HIS A 173 -11.52 -18.07 -3.74
CA HIS A 173 -11.47 -18.03 -5.20
C HIS A 173 -11.68 -16.60 -5.75
N LYS A 174 -12.60 -15.83 -5.16
CA LYS A 174 -12.82 -14.44 -5.59
C LYS A 174 -11.66 -13.52 -5.21
N ILE A 175 -11.05 -13.69 -4.03
CA ILE A 175 -9.84 -12.95 -3.65
C ILE A 175 -8.69 -13.28 -4.59
N ALA A 176 -8.49 -14.57 -4.91
CA ALA A 176 -7.48 -14.98 -5.87
C ALA A 176 -7.68 -14.33 -7.24
N ARG A 177 -8.93 -14.30 -7.73
CA ARG A 177 -9.29 -13.60 -8.97
C ARG A 177 -9.06 -12.09 -8.91
N LEU A 178 -9.41 -11.43 -7.80
CA LEU A 178 -9.18 -9.99 -7.59
C LEU A 178 -7.67 -9.63 -7.55
N VAL A 179 -6.83 -10.62 -7.24
CA VAL A 179 -5.38 -10.46 -7.14
C VAL A 179 -4.68 -10.94 -8.42
N GLY A 180 -5.46 -11.42 -9.42
CA GLY A 180 -4.94 -11.91 -10.69
C GLY A 180 -4.25 -13.26 -10.60
N ILE A 181 -4.54 -14.07 -9.57
CA ILE A 181 -4.09 -15.46 -9.45
C ILE A 181 -5.06 -16.33 -10.23
N ASP A 182 -4.60 -16.91 -11.33
CA ASP A 182 -5.30 -18.01 -11.98
C ASP A 182 -5.16 -19.26 -11.10
N ILE A 183 -6.20 -19.55 -10.31
CA ILE A 183 -6.32 -20.85 -9.67
C ILE A 183 -6.66 -21.84 -10.77
N VAL A 184 -5.69 -22.66 -11.16
CA VAL A 184 -5.96 -23.86 -11.95
C VAL A 184 -6.72 -24.82 -11.04
N ILE A 185 -8.04 -24.87 -11.20
CA ILE A 185 -8.86 -25.93 -10.60
C ILE A 185 -8.54 -27.19 -11.39
N ASP A 186 -7.82 -28.15 -10.80
CA ASP A 186 -7.70 -29.48 -11.38
C ASP A 186 -9.09 -30.15 -11.28
N VAL A 187 -9.78 -30.26 -12.41
CA VAL A 187 -11.16 -30.75 -12.51
C VAL A 187 -11.25 -32.27 -12.26
N THR A 188 -10.13 -32.95 -12.02
CA THR A 188 -10.09 -34.42 -12.02
C THR A 188 -10.27 -35.10 -10.66
N ASP A 189 -10.29 -34.38 -9.53
CA ASP A 189 -10.47 -35.04 -8.22
C ASP A 189 -11.25 -34.21 -7.17
N PRO A 190 -12.57 -34.45 -6.97
CA PRO A 190 -13.40 -33.69 -6.03
C PRO A 190 -13.13 -33.98 -4.55
N THR A 191 -12.15 -34.83 -4.22
CA THR A 191 -11.79 -35.17 -2.82
C THR A 191 -10.45 -34.60 -2.37
N ALA A 192 -9.65 -34.06 -3.29
CA ALA A 192 -8.45 -33.31 -2.95
C ALA A 192 -8.85 -31.87 -2.59
N SER A 193 -9.23 -31.64 -1.33
CA SER A 193 -9.21 -30.29 -0.74
C SER A 193 -7.75 -29.84 -0.68
N THR A 194 -7.22 -29.36 -1.81
CA THR A 194 -6.03 -28.52 -1.79
C THR A 194 -6.47 -27.26 -1.09
N ALA A 195 -6.09 -27.13 0.18
CA ALA A 195 -6.27 -25.89 0.92
C ALA A 195 -5.56 -24.80 0.12
N VAL A 196 -6.34 -24.02 -0.65
CA VAL A 196 -5.82 -22.86 -1.37
C VAL A 196 -5.42 -21.87 -0.29
N GLU A 197 -4.15 -21.86 0.07
CA GLU A 197 -3.57 -20.84 0.94
C GLU A 197 -3.51 -19.55 0.13
N LEU A 198 -4.45 -18.66 0.39
CA LEU A 198 -4.43 -17.29 -0.11
C LEU A 198 -3.10 -16.63 0.26
N PRO A 199 -2.45 -15.90 -0.66
CA PRO A 199 -1.30 -15.08 -0.28
C PRO A 199 -1.74 -14.09 0.78
N ALA A 200 -1.09 -14.16 1.95
CA ALA A 200 -1.50 -13.46 3.17
C ALA A 200 -1.75 -11.96 2.95
N GLY A 201 -0.93 -11.30 2.13
CA GLY A 201 -1.05 -9.86 1.86
C GLY A 201 -2.30 -9.46 1.10
N ALA A 202 -2.84 -10.35 0.26
CA ALA A 202 -3.99 -10.04 -0.60
C ALA A 202 -5.32 -10.13 0.16
N ALA A 203 -5.46 -11.17 0.98
CA ALA A 203 -6.56 -11.27 1.95
C ALA A 203 -6.52 -10.12 2.95
N GLU A 204 -5.32 -9.70 3.37
CA GLU A 204 -5.13 -8.56 4.26
C GLU A 204 -5.59 -7.24 3.64
N GLY A 205 -5.23 -6.98 2.38
CA GLY A 205 -5.66 -5.79 1.64
C GLY A 205 -7.18 -5.66 1.55
N LEU A 206 -7.87 -6.75 1.17
CA LEU A 206 -9.33 -6.76 1.12
C LEU A 206 -9.96 -6.59 2.51
N GLY A 207 -9.47 -7.32 3.51
CA GLY A 207 -9.96 -7.18 4.89
C GLY A 207 -9.81 -5.76 5.43
N ARG A 208 -8.71 -5.07 5.09
CA ARG A 208 -8.52 -3.64 5.39
C ARG A 208 -9.52 -2.75 4.68
N LYS A 209 -9.83 -2.98 3.40
CA LYS A 209 -10.88 -2.26 2.64
C LYS A 209 -12.25 -2.41 3.31
N VAL A 210 -12.67 -3.64 3.58
CA VAL A 210 -13.97 -3.95 4.22
C VAL A 210 -14.06 -3.34 5.61
N LEU A 211 -13.02 -3.49 6.43
CA LEU A 211 -13.02 -2.93 7.78
C LEU A 211 -13.11 -1.40 7.76
N GLN A 212 -12.35 -0.75 6.87
CA GLN A 212 -12.34 0.71 6.77
C GLN A 212 -13.69 1.27 6.31
N ALA A 213 -14.29 0.66 5.27
CA ALA A 213 -15.61 1.05 4.78
C ALA A 213 -16.69 0.85 5.87
N THR A 214 -16.66 -0.28 6.58
CA THR A 214 -17.62 -0.59 7.65
C THR A 214 -17.55 0.43 8.79
N LYS A 215 -16.34 0.82 9.20
CA LYS A 215 -16.16 1.88 10.22
C LYS A 215 -16.78 3.21 9.79
N TRP A 216 -16.54 3.62 8.55
CA TRP A 216 -17.12 4.86 8.02
C TRP A 216 -18.64 4.80 7.88
N MET A 217 -19.20 3.62 7.60
CA MET A 217 -20.65 3.43 7.60
C MET A 217 -21.23 3.56 9.01
N VAL A 218 -20.59 2.97 10.03
CA VAL A 218 -20.98 3.13 11.43
C VAL A 218 -20.92 4.60 11.85
N GLU A 219 -19.80 5.28 11.59
CA GLU A 219 -19.59 6.70 11.94
C GLU A 219 -20.60 7.61 11.21
N GLY A 220 -20.96 7.30 9.97
CA GLY A 220 -21.93 8.05 9.18
C GLY A 220 -23.40 7.68 9.42
N GLY A 221 -23.70 6.69 10.26
CA GLY A 221 -25.07 6.18 10.45
C GLY A 221 -25.67 5.57 9.17
N LEU A 222 -24.81 5.03 8.29
CA LEU A 222 -25.19 4.46 7.00
C LEU A 222 -25.46 2.96 7.15
N LYS A 223 -26.56 2.50 6.55
CA LYS A 223 -27.07 1.11 6.59
C LYS A 223 -27.65 0.65 7.94
N GLY A 224 -28.38 -0.46 7.89
CA GLY A 224 -28.96 -1.08 9.08
C GLY A 224 -27.93 -1.89 9.88
N GLY A 225 -28.12 -2.01 11.20
CA GLY A 225 -27.20 -2.73 12.09
C GLY A 225 -26.94 -4.19 11.69
N ALA A 226 -27.93 -4.87 11.09
CA ALA A 226 -27.75 -6.23 10.58
C ALA A 226 -26.68 -6.31 9.47
N GLU A 227 -26.70 -5.37 8.52
CA GLU A 227 -25.73 -5.30 7.42
C GLU A 227 -24.32 -4.97 7.94
N ILE A 228 -24.22 -4.04 8.89
CA ILE A 228 -22.95 -3.70 9.55
C ILE A 228 -22.34 -4.92 10.26
N MET A 229 -23.17 -5.68 10.98
CA MET A 229 -22.72 -6.89 11.67
C MET A 229 -22.29 -7.99 10.69
N GLU A 230 -22.97 -8.13 9.55
CA GLU A 230 -22.56 -9.07 8.50
C GLU A 230 -21.20 -8.69 7.92
N ARG A 231 -20.95 -7.40 7.68
CA ARG A 231 -19.65 -6.87 7.22
C ARG A 231 -18.51 -7.20 8.17
N TYR A 232 -18.68 -7.00 9.48
CA TYR A 232 -17.62 -7.37 10.43
C TYR A 232 -17.37 -8.89 10.47
N ARG A 233 -18.43 -9.71 10.41
CA ARG A 233 -18.29 -11.17 10.31
C ARG A 233 -17.59 -11.59 9.02
N LEU A 234 -17.77 -10.85 7.92
CA LEU A 234 -17.03 -11.09 6.68
C LEU A 234 -15.53 -10.85 6.90
N VAL A 235 -15.13 -9.77 7.57
CA VAL A 235 -13.70 -9.52 7.89
C VAL A 235 -13.12 -10.64 8.75
N GLN A 236 -13.84 -11.12 9.75
CA GLN A 236 -13.39 -12.25 10.59
C GLN A 236 -13.27 -13.56 9.82
N ARG A 237 -14.11 -13.78 8.79
CA ARG A 237 -13.99 -14.95 7.89
C ARG A 237 -12.77 -14.85 6.98
N ILE A 238 -12.45 -13.65 6.47
CA ILE A 238 -11.27 -13.43 5.62
C ILE A 238 -9.97 -13.50 6.45
N LEU A 239 -9.97 -12.88 7.63
CA LEU A 239 -8.79 -12.70 8.47
C LEU A 239 -9.09 -13.11 9.93
N PRO A 240 -9.20 -14.43 10.22
CA PRO A 240 -9.61 -14.91 11.54
C PRO A 240 -8.63 -14.56 12.66
N LYS A 241 -7.35 -14.39 12.34
CA LYS A 241 -6.29 -14.05 13.32
C LYS A 241 -6.05 -12.54 13.46
N TRP A 242 -6.77 -11.68 12.73
CA TRP A 242 -6.50 -10.25 12.74
C TRP A 242 -7.17 -9.55 13.93
N GLU A 243 -6.39 -9.29 14.97
CA GLU A 243 -6.84 -8.71 16.24
C GLU A 243 -7.66 -7.42 16.06
N ARG A 244 -7.25 -6.59 15.10
CA ARG A 244 -7.93 -5.31 14.81
C ARG A 244 -9.38 -5.52 14.37
N ALA A 245 -9.68 -6.58 13.61
CA ALA A 245 -11.04 -6.88 13.20
C ALA A 245 -11.93 -7.28 14.39
N HIS A 246 -11.41 -8.11 15.29
CA HIS A 246 -12.11 -8.52 16.52
C HIS A 246 -12.37 -7.32 17.44
N PHE A 247 -11.38 -6.43 17.59
CA PHE A 247 -11.53 -5.21 18.39
C PHE A 247 -12.68 -4.32 17.89
N TYR A 248 -12.77 -4.07 16.58
CA TYR A 248 -13.84 -3.22 16.02
C TYR A 248 -15.20 -3.92 15.96
N PHE A 249 -15.24 -5.25 15.89
CA PHE A 249 -16.50 -6.00 15.98
C PHE A 249 -17.10 -5.96 17.39
N ALA A 250 -16.24 -5.95 18.42
CA ALA A 250 -16.67 -5.92 19.81
C ALA A 250 -17.04 -4.51 20.31
N LYS A 251 -16.51 -3.46 19.67
CA LYS A 251 -16.76 -2.05 19.99
C LYS A 251 -18.12 -1.58 19.46
#